data_AF-A0A8H5JMM5-F1
#
_entry.id   AF-A0A8H5JMM5-F1
#
_cell.length_a   1.000
_cell.length_b   1.000
_cell.length_c   1.000
_cell.angle_alpha   90.00
_cell.angle_beta   90.00
_cell.angle_gamma   90.00
#
_symmetry.space_group_name_H-M   'P 1'
#
loop_
_entity.id
_entity.type
_entity.pdbx_description
1 polymer ?
#
loop_
_entity_poly.entity_id
_entity_poly.type
_entity_poly.pdbx_seq_one_letter_code
_entity_poly.pdbx_strand_id
1 'polypeptide(L)'
;MANIERDQSDVDPYTLSMVEFRDKIRKCQDASMARSRVQSVLDNYNQMRLDMPKAIQLKVATFLRHEKWVDSPRSLSQFRLYNMLTGQGRTRFLNFSAWLIVAAIWPSHPLVLGIADDMSRFWGHKFPDTRPFFPKNVSEEEALLKYDGNPVLGNEDPLSDADVGDPTDNNKGDNKRQSISGDIFDRATKRHKVDRTTAFANNSIPKLFNMQQTPGAEGPEQGRVSYLKRKIKARDELISEKDELIKQQDAQIKKLERRRDRRFKDGDKDFRRLFDRVEALKTNLKDAAEREHGLQSYVRQLEDQIKHRDEEIEKLSGRSRTLKAENKVLNRTSRTCAGGREGVINLRGRETEELSDVNRTIEVKVKETSDTEEE
;
A
#
# COMPACT_ATOMS: atom_id res chain seq x y z
N MET A 1 13.15 8.19 -49.46
CA MET A 1 12.79 7.10 -48.54
C MET A 1 11.29 7.21 -48.30
N ALA A 2 10.53 6.26 -48.85
CA ALA A 2 9.08 6.26 -48.79
C ALA A 2 8.60 5.95 -47.36
N ASN A 3 7.86 6.87 -46.75
CA ASN A 3 7.10 6.60 -45.53
C ASN A 3 5.84 5.86 -45.95
N ILE A 4 5.80 4.58 -45.62
CA ILE A 4 4.65 3.71 -45.80
C ILE A 4 3.57 4.20 -44.83
N GLU A 5 2.58 4.92 -45.36
CA GLU A 5 1.26 5.05 -44.74
C GLU A 5 0.69 3.63 -44.66
N ARG A 6 0.84 3.02 -43.48
CA ARG A 6 0.22 1.74 -43.17
C ARG A 6 -1.29 1.97 -43.06
N ASP A 7 -2.02 1.34 -43.97
CA ASP A 7 -3.44 1.07 -43.91
C ASP A 7 -3.98 1.04 -42.47
N GLN A 8 -4.75 2.08 -42.11
CA GLN A 8 -5.65 2.07 -40.96
C GLN A 8 -6.94 1.33 -41.33
N SER A 9 -6.79 0.11 -41.83
CA SER A 9 -7.90 -0.78 -42.12
C SER A 9 -8.49 -1.30 -40.81
N ASP A 10 -9.75 -0.91 -40.58
CA ASP A 10 -10.73 -1.67 -39.81
C ASP A 10 -10.33 -2.04 -38.36
N VAL A 11 -9.69 -1.12 -37.64
CA VAL A 11 -9.41 -1.31 -36.21
C VAL A 11 -10.73 -1.17 -35.45
N ASP A 12 -11.22 -2.30 -34.94
CA ASP A 12 -12.38 -2.37 -34.06
C ASP A 12 -12.32 -1.26 -32.99
N PRO A 13 -13.27 -0.28 -33.00
CA PRO A 13 -13.22 0.86 -32.10
C PRO A 13 -13.34 0.47 -30.63
N TYR A 14 -13.82 -0.75 -30.33
CA TYR A 14 -13.99 -1.29 -28.99
C TYR A 14 -12.75 -2.06 -28.50
N THR A 15 -11.80 -2.39 -29.37
CA THR A 15 -10.58 -3.11 -29.00
C THR A 15 -9.47 -2.12 -28.68
N LEU A 16 -8.81 -2.32 -27.54
CA LEU A 16 -7.64 -1.56 -27.13
C LEU A 16 -6.43 -2.49 -27.06
N SER A 17 -5.28 -2.01 -27.51
CA SER A 17 -4.03 -2.77 -27.47
C SER A 17 -2.89 -1.95 -26.87
N MET A 18 -1.85 -2.64 -26.40
CA MET A 18 -0.63 -1.99 -25.90
C MET A 18 0.03 -1.06 -26.91
N VAL A 19 -0.21 -1.25 -28.21
CA VAL A 19 0.37 -0.42 -29.28
C VAL A 19 -0.16 1.01 -29.20
N GLU A 20 -1.44 1.20 -28.87
CA GLU A 20 -2.07 2.52 -28.78
C GLU A 20 -1.49 3.39 -27.64
N PHE A 21 -0.90 2.76 -26.62
CA PHE A 21 -0.33 3.45 -25.46
C PHE A 21 1.19 3.60 -25.53
N ARG A 22 1.84 3.11 -26.60
CA ARG A 22 3.30 3.06 -26.72
C ARG A 22 3.96 4.42 -26.51
N ASP A 23 3.41 5.47 -27.13
CA ASP A 23 3.97 6.82 -27.03
C ASP A 23 3.78 7.42 -25.64
N LYS A 24 2.65 7.12 -24.97
CA LYS A 24 2.40 7.55 -23.59
C LYS A 24 3.37 6.87 -22.62
N ILE A 25 3.57 5.56 -22.77
CA ILE A 25 4.50 4.77 -21.95
C ILE A 25 5.94 5.29 -22.12
N ARG A 26 6.38 5.56 -23.36
CA ARG A 26 7.75 6.03 -23.64
C ARG A 26 8.05 7.40 -23.02
N LYS A 27 7.04 8.25 -22.86
CA LYS A 27 7.16 9.59 -22.25
C LYS A 27 7.20 9.55 -20.71
N CYS A 28 6.88 8.42 -20.09
CA CYS A 28 6.92 8.28 -18.64
C CYS A 28 8.36 8.11 -18.13
N GLN A 29 8.68 8.71 -16.98
CA GLN A 29 9.98 8.54 -16.33
C GLN A 29 10.28 7.06 -16.00
N ASP A 30 9.24 6.29 -15.64
CA ASP A 30 9.31 4.85 -15.42
C ASP A 30 8.41 4.11 -16.41
N ALA A 31 8.98 3.82 -17.58
CA ALA A 31 8.29 3.12 -18.65
C ALA A 31 7.90 1.67 -18.28
N SER A 32 8.65 1.01 -17.40
CA SER A 32 8.36 -0.36 -16.97
C SER A 32 7.08 -0.42 -16.14
N MET A 33 6.99 0.46 -15.13
CA MET A 33 5.80 0.60 -14.31
C MET A 33 4.59 1.06 -15.13
N ALA A 34 4.75 2.05 -16.02
CA ALA A 34 3.69 2.49 -16.91
C ALA A 34 3.18 1.35 -17.80
N ARG A 35 4.09 0.53 -18.34
CA ARG A 35 3.72 -0.65 -19.15
C ARG A 35 2.91 -1.67 -18.35
N SER A 36 3.33 -1.98 -17.12
CA SER A 36 2.62 -2.91 -16.24
C SER A 36 1.20 -2.40 -15.90
N ARG A 37 1.06 -1.11 -15.62
CA ARG A 37 -0.25 -0.48 -15.37
C ARG A 37 -1.16 -0.56 -16.58
N VAL A 38 -0.65 -0.23 -17.77
CA VAL A 38 -1.43 -0.30 -19.00
C VAL A 38 -1.88 -1.73 -19.26
N GLN A 39 -0.97 -2.70 -19.10
CA GLN A 39 -1.31 -4.11 -19.26
C GLN A 39 -2.45 -4.52 -18.31
N SER A 40 -2.36 -4.17 -17.02
CA SER A 40 -3.40 -4.47 -16.03
C SER A 40 -4.77 -3.88 -16.43
N VAL A 41 -4.82 -2.62 -16.83
CA VAL A 41 -6.06 -1.96 -17.26
C VAL A 41 -6.64 -2.65 -18.49
N LEU A 42 -5.82 -2.96 -19.49
CA LEU A 42 -6.26 -3.63 -20.71
C LEU A 42 -6.75 -5.06 -20.45
N ASP A 43 -6.09 -5.82 -19.58
CA ASP A 43 -6.50 -7.18 -19.23
C ASP A 43 -7.88 -7.17 -18.56
N ASN A 44 -8.09 -6.27 -17.60
CA ASN A 44 -9.39 -6.11 -16.93
C ASN A 44 -10.48 -5.64 -17.90
N TYR A 45 -10.19 -4.63 -18.73
CA TYR A 45 -11.12 -4.15 -19.76
C TYR A 45 -11.53 -5.28 -20.72
N ASN A 46 -10.57 -6.01 -21.27
CA ASN A 46 -10.83 -7.07 -22.26
C ASN A 46 -11.65 -8.23 -21.66
N GLN A 47 -11.46 -8.54 -20.38
CA GLN A 47 -12.27 -9.55 -19.68
C GLN A 47 -13.72 -9.06 -19.50
N MET A 48 -13.91 -7.83 -19.01
CA MET A 48 -15.24 -7.30 -18.71
C MET A 48 -16.02 -6.88 -19.95
N ARG A 49 -15.32 -6.52 -21.02
CA ARG A 49 -15.88 -6.08 -22.31
C ARG A 49 -16.95 -7.04 -22.83
N LEU A 50 -16.73 -8.35 -22.62
CA LEU A 50 -17.64 -9.39 -23.08
C LEU A 50 -19.05 -9.29 -22.46
N ASP A 51 -19.14 -8.72 -21.26
CA ASP A 51 -20.40 -8.51 -20.54
C ASP A 51 -20.96 -7.07 -20.72
N MET A 52 -20.25 -6.17 -21.41
CA MET A 52 -20.66 -4.76 -21.58
C MET A 52 -21.49 -4.53 -22.87
N PRO A 53 -22.53 -3.69 -22.84
CA PRO A 53 -23.18 -3.18 -24.04
C PRO A 53 -22.22 -2.38 -24.93
N LYS A 54 -22.42 -2.39 -26.26
CA LYS A 54 -21.51 -1.73 -27.22
C LYS A 54 -21.34 -0.22 -26.97
N ALA A 55 -22.40 0.50 -26.60
CA ALA A 55 -22.27 1.93 -26.29
C ALA A 55 -21.35 2.19 -25.09
N ILE A 56 -21.41 1.32 -24.07
CA ILE A 56 -20.53 1.40 -22.90
C ILE A 56 -19.09 1.05 -23.26
N GLN A 57 -18.89 -0.01 -24.05
CA GLN A 57 -17.56 -0.35 -24.57
C GLN A 57 -16.93 0.85 -25.29
N LEU A 58 -17.70 1.55 -26.14
CA LEU A 58 -17.21 2.74 -26.85
C LEU A 58 -16.83 3.86 -25.88
N LYS A 59 -17.67 4.15 -24.89
CA LYS A 59 -17.39 5.17 -23.88
C LYS A 59 -16.11 4.84 -23.10
N VAL A 60 -15.94 3.58 -22.67
CA VAL A 60 -14.74 3.13 -21.96
C VAL A 60 -13.51 3.22 -22.85
N ALA A 61 -13.57 2.69 -24.08
CA ALA A 61 -12.45 2.72 -25.02
C ALA A 61 -12.02 4.16 -25.34
N THR A 62 -12.99 5.04 -25.57
CA THR A 62 -12.75 6.47 -25.81
C THR A 62 -12.10 7.13 -24.59
N PHE A 63 -12.61 6.86 -23.39
CA PHE A 63 -12.05 7.40 -22.15
C PHE A 63 -10.59 6.96 -21.97
N LEU A 64 -10.31 5.66 -22.10
CA LEU A 64 -8.96 5.11 -21.94
C LEU A 64 -7.95 5.71 -22.93
N ARG A 65 -8.36 5.96 -24.18
CA ARG A 65 -7.51 6.59 -25.22
C ARG A 65 -7.17 8.04 -24.93
N HIS A 66 -8.12 8.84 -24.43
CA HIS A 66 -7.93 10.29 -24.30
C HIS A 66 -7.43 10.70 -22.92
N GLU A 67 -7.79 9.94 -21.88
CA GLU A 67 -7.48 10.32 -20.52
C GLU A 67 -5.97 10.20 -20.20
N LYS A 68 -5.50 11.10 -19.33
CA LYS A 68 -4.13 11.11 -18.81
C LYS A 68 -4.04 10.29 -17.52
N TRP A 69 -3.78 8.99 -17.69
CA TRP A 69 -3.65 8.06 -16.57
C TRP A 69 -2.37 7.21 -16.60
N VAL A 70 -1.70 7.11 -17.76
CA VAL A 70 -0.50 6.27 -17.95
C VAL A 70 0.71 6.84 -17.22
N ASP A 71 0.85 8.17 -17.24
CA ASP A 71 1.93 8.95 -16.64
C ASP A 71 1.67 9.33 -15.17
N SER A 72 0.67 8.71 -14.56
CA SER A 72 0.16 9.18 -13.28
C SER A 72 1.06 8.86 -12.09
N PRO A 73 0.94 9.64 -10.99
CA PRO A 73 1.77 9.48 -9.81
C PRO A 73 1.77 8.04 -9.26
N ARG A 74 2.84 7.68 -8.55
CA ARG A 74 2.90 6.40 -7.82
C ARG A 74 1.94 6.39 -6.63
N SER A 75 1.70 7.54 -6.02
CA SER A 75 0.77 7.70 -4.90
C SER A 75 -0.68 7.79 -5.40
N LEU A 76 -1.55 6.99 -4.81
CA LEU A 76 -2.99 7.00 -5.09
C LEU A 76 -3.64 8.35 -4.75
N SER A 77 -3.24 9.00 -3.65
CA SER A 77 -3.81 10.29 -3.21
C SER A 77 -3.53 11.46 -4.16
N GLN A 78 -2.49 11.34 -4.98
CA GLN A 78 -2.15 12.32 -6.00
C GLN A 78 -2.78 11.99 -7.36
N PHE A 79 -3.45 10.83 -7.48
CA PHE A 79 -4.02 10.39 -8.73
C PHE A 79 -5.35 11.07 -9.00
N ARG A 80 -5.45 11.82 -10.11
CA ARG A 80 -6.63 12.61 -10.46
C ARG A 80 -7.92 11.80 -10.49
N LEU A 81 -7.88 10.60 -11.07
CA LEU A 81 -9.06 9.73 -11.18
C LEU A 81 -9.52 9.21 -9.82
N TYR A 82 -8.60 8.95 -8.90
CA TYR A 82 -8.96 8.63 -7.52
C TYR A 82 -9.65 9.82 -6.84
N ASN A 83 -9.09 11.03 -6.96
CA ASN A 83 -9.69 12.23 -6.38
C ASN A 83 -11.07 12.56 -6.97
N MET A 84 -11.29 12.24 -8.24
CA MET A 84 -12.61 12.33 -8.90
C MET A 84 -13.63 11.39 -8.26
N LEU A 85 -13.25 10.14 -7.98
CA LEU A 85 -14.12 9.12 -7.39
C LEU A 85 -14.44 9.37 -5.91
N THR A 86 -13.52 10.01 -5.18
CA THR A 86 -13.69 10.32 -3.75
C THR A 86 -14.28 11.71 -3.50
N GLY A 87 -14.28 12.60 -4.50
CA GLY A 87 -14.73 13.99 -4.33
C GLY A 87 -13.75 14.84 -3.54
N GLN A 88 -12.47 14.46 -3.47
CA GLN A 88 -11.48 15.25 -2.75
C GLN A 88 -11.19 16.57 -3.47
N GLY A 89 -11.83 17.65 -2.99
CA GLY A 89 -11.69 19.02 -3.49
C GLY A 89 -12.64 19.43 -4.62
N ARG A 90 -13.58 18.57 -5.04
CA ARG A 90 -14.60 18.82 -6.08
C ARG A 90 -15.85 17.94 -5.88
N THR A 91 -16.88 18.14 -6.70
CA THR A 91 -18.02 17.21 -6.80
C THR A 91 -17.54 15.79 -7.06
N ARG A 92 -18.12 14.84 -6.33
CA ARG A 92 -17.84 13.41 -6.45
C ARG A 92 -18.51 12.84 -7.71
N PHE A 93 -17.75 12.13 -8.54
CA PHE A 93 -18.26 11.44 -9.72
C PHE A 93 -17.84 9.98 -9.70
N LEU A 94 -18.80 9.06 -9.61
CA LEU A 94 -18.57 7.61 -9.62
C LEU A 94 -18.43 7.07 -11.05
N ASN A 95 -17.58 7.72 -11.86
CA ASN A 95 -17.40 7.38 -13.26
C ASN A 95 -16.80 5.97 -13.40
N PHE A 96 -17.43 5.13 -14.22
CA PHE A 96 -17.04 3.73 -14.35
C PHE A 96 -15.63 3.53 -14.91
N SER A 97 -15.22 4.33 -15.90
CA SER A 97 -13.88 4.21 -16.49
C SER A 97 -12.78 4.69 -15.54
N ALA A 98 -13.06 5.74 -14.76
CA ALA A 98 -12.17 6.16 -13.69
C ALA A 98 -11.99 5.04 -12.64
N TRP A 99 -13.10 4.41 -12.23
CA TRP A 99 -13.08 3.25 -11.33
C TRP A 99 -12.25 2.11 -11.90
N LEU A 100 -12.50 1.69 -13.14
CA LEU A 100 -11.75 0.63 -13.84
C LEU A 100 -10.23 0.87 -13.76
N ILE A 101 -9.78 2.08 -14.07
CA ILE A 101 -8.36 2.42 -14.05
C ILE A 101 -7.79 2.34 -12.62
N VAL A 102 -8.46 2.96 -11.65
CA VAL A 102 -8.00 2.98 -10.24
C VAL A 102 -7.94 1.56 -9.67
N ALA A 103 -8.99 0.78 -9.87
CA ALA A 103 -9.10 -0.60 -9.40
C ALA A 103 -8.06 -1.53 -10.05
N ALA A 104 -7.80 -1.38 -11.36
CA ALA A 104 -6.80 -2.19 -12.06
C ALA A 104 -5.35 -1.83 -11.67
N ILE A 105 -5.04 -0.58 -11.36
CA ILE A 105 -3.68 -0.16 -10.99
C ILE A 105 -3.40 -0.43 -9.50
N TRP A 106 -4.40 -0.30 -8.63
CA TRP A 106 -4.26 -0.51 -7.18
C TRP A 106 -5.24 -1.56 -6.63
N PRO A 107 -5.19 -2.81 -7.13
CA PRO A 107 -6.15 -3.86 -6.80
C PRO A 107 -6.00 -4.41 -5.37
N SER A 108 -5.22 -3.80 -4.48
CA SER A 108 -5.13 -4.24 -3.08
C SER A 108 -5.01 -3.07 -2.12
N HIS A 109 -5.20 -1.84 -2.61
CA HIS A 109 -5.03 -0.66 -1.78
C HIS A 109 -6.30 -0.44 -0.94
N PRO A 110 -6.20 -0.29 0.40
CA PRO A 110 -7.38 -0.18 1.27
C PRO A 110 -8.36 0.93 0.88
N LEU A 111 -7.84 2.08 0.43
CA LEU A 111 -8.68 3.19 -0.04
C LEU A 111 -9.52 2.87 -1.28
N VAL A 112 -9.11 1.89 -2.10
CA VAL A 112 -9.87 1.44 -3.27
C VAL A 112 -11.06 0.57 -2.86
N LEU A 113 -10.98 -0.13 -1.73
CA LEU A 113 -12.11 -0.91 -1.19
C LEU A 113 -13.31 -0.01 -0.86
N GLY A 114 -13.08 1.15 -0.27
CA GLY A 114 -14.16 2.12 0.01
C GLY A 114 -14.86 2.60 -1.27
N ILE A 115 -14.10 2.81 -2.35
CA ILE A 115 -14.67 3.15 -3.66
C ILE A 115 -15.47 1.97 -4.22
N ALA A 116 -15.01 0.73 -4.05
CA ALA A 116 -15.74 -0.46 -4.48
C ALA A 116 -17.11 -0.58 -3.80
N ASP A 117 -17.19 -0.28 -2.51
CA ASP A 117 -18.44 -0.26 -1.75
C ASP A 117 -19.39 0.82 -2.28
N ASP A 118 -18.89 2.02 -2.57
CA ASP A 118 -19.69 3.12 -3.10
C ASP A 118 -20.16 2.85 -4.55
N MET A 119 -19.29 2.29 -5.38
CA MET A 119 -19.66 1.77 -6.70
C MET A 119 -20.73 0.68 -6.57
N SER A 120 -20.61 -0.20 -5.57
CA SER A 120 -21.58 -1.27 -5.36
C SER A 120 -22.95 -0.75 -5.00
N ARG A 121 -23.02 0.26 -4.12
CA ARG A 121 -24.28 0.94 -3.76
C ARG A 121 -24.88 1.65 -4.96
N PHE A 122 -24.08 2.42 -5.69
CA PHE A 122 -24.53 3.21 -6.84
C PHE A 122 -25.04 2.33 -7.99
N TRP A 123 -24.36 1.22 -8.26
CA TRP A 123 -24.77 0.28 -9.30
C TRP A 123 -25.85 -0.71 -8.85
N GLY A 124 -26.06 -0.89 -7.54
CA GLY A 124 -26.96 -1.91 -7.00
C GLY A 124 -26.43 -3.34 -7.13
N HIS A 125 -25.12 -3.49 -7.36
CA HIS A 125 -24.45 -4.77 -7.57
C HIS A 125 -23.20 -4.86 -6.70
N LYS A 126 -22.93 -6.01 -6.11
CA LYS A 126 -21.71 -6.19 -5.33
C LYS A 126 -20.49 -6.33 -6.25
N PHE A 127 -19.57 -5.37 -6.19
CA PHE A 127 -18.27 -5.46 -6.85
C PHE A 127 -17.38 -6.38 -6.00
N PRO A 128 -16.77 -7.43 -6.59
CA PRO A 128 -15.94 -8.36 -5.85
C PRO A 128 -14.59 -7.70 -5.50
N ASP A 129 -14.48 -7.27 -4.25
CA ASP A 129 -13.30 -6.62 -3.68
C ASP A 129 -12.89 -5.39 -4.53
N THR A 130 -11.59 -5.24 -4.77
CA THR A 130 -10.94 -4.21 -5.59
C THR A 130 -10.87 -4.55 -7.08
N ARG A 131 -11.38 -5.71 -7.52
CA ARG A 131 -11.25 -6.09 -8.94
C ARG A 131 -12.29 -5.36 -9.78
N PRO A 132 -11.87 -4.71 -10.89
CA PRO A 132 -12.83 -4.17 -11.85
C PRO A 132 -13.82 -5.26 -12.30
N PHE A 133 -15.11 -4.91 -12.32
CA PHE A 133 -16.20 -5.81 -12.69
C PHE A 133 -17.30 -5.02 -13.39
N PHE A 134 -17.93 -5.61 -14.41
CA PHE A 134 -19.13 -5.04 -15.04
C PHE A 134 -20.31 -5.97 -14.77
N PRO A 135 -21.45 -5.48 -14.27
CA PRO A 135 -22.56 -6.37 -13.92
C PRO A 135 -23.25 -6.96 -15.16
N LYS A 136 -23.46 -8.28 -15.17
CA LYS A 136 -23.89 -9.06 -16.35
C LYS A 136 -25.35 -8.88 -16.79
N ASN A 137 -26.17 -8.18 -16.01
CA ASN A 137 -27.62 -8.08 -16.22
C ASN A 137 -28.13 -6.63 -16.23
N VAL A 138 -27.24 -5.66 -16.48
CA VAL A 138 -27.62 -4.24 -16.54
C VAL A 138 -28.04 -3.90 -17.97
N SER A 139 -29.20 -3.27 -18.13
CA SER A 139 -29.66 -2.82 -19.44
C SER A 139 -28.75 -1.72 -20.00
N GLU A 140 -28.71 -1.56 -21.32
CA GLU A 140 -27.88 -0.51 -21.94
C GLU A 140 -28.26 0.90 -21.46
N GLU A 141 -29.55 1.16 -21.28
CA GLU A 141 -30.09 2.43 -20.75
C GLU A 141 -29.64 2.69 -19.32
N GLU A 142 -29.76 1.68 -18.44
CA GLU A 142 -29.33 1.78 -17.05
C GLU A 142 -27.81 1.97 -16.96
N ALA A 143 -27.05 1.22 -17.76
CA ALA A 143 -25.61 1.34 -17.82
C ALA A 143 -25.19 2.75 -18.28
N LEU A 144 -25.87 3.32 -19.27
CA LEU A 144 -25.57 4.67 -19.78
C LEU A 144 -25.89 5.74 -18.74
N LEU A 145 -27.00 5.61 -18.02
CA LEU A 145 -27.40 6.53 -16.96
C LEU A 145 -26.39 6.53 -15.81
N LYS A 146 -25.91 5.35 -15.41
CA LYS A 146 -24.94 5.18 -14.32
C LYS A 146 -23.50 5.43 -14.74
N TYR A 147 -23.15 5.29 -16.02
CA TYR A 147 -21.76 5.31 -16.47
C TYR A 147 -20.97 6.56 -16.04
N ASP A 148 -21.58 7.74 -16.19
CA ASP A 148 -20.92 9.01 -15.90
C ASP A 148 -20.80 9.27 -14.39
N GLY A 149 -21.51 8.49 -13.57
CA GLY A 149 -21.40 8.55 -12.11
C GLY A 149 -21.99 9.81 -11.51
N ASN A 150 -22.91 10.47 -12.22
CA ASN A 150 -23.65 11.60 -11.68
C ASN A 150 -24.55 11.06 -10.55
N PRO A 151 -24.44 11.58 -9.31
CA PRO A 151 -25.37 11.22 -8.28
C PRO A 151 -26.75 11.62 -8.77
N VAL A 152 -27.64 10.64 -8.94
CA VAL A 152 -29.06 10.93 -9.07
C VAL A 152 -29.41 11.64 -7.78
N LEU A 153 -29.79 12.92 -7.85
CA LEU A 153 -30.45 13.67 -6.78
C LEU A 153 -31.83 13.02 -6.57
N GLY A 154 -31.83 11.76 -6.13
CA GLY A 154 -33.00 11.05 -5.68
C GLY A 154 -33.14 11.38 -4.20
N ASN A 155 -34.15 12.18 -3.89
CA ASN A 155 -34.72 12.45 -2.57
C ASN A 155 -34.32 11.41 -1.51
N GLU A 156 -33.18 11.62 -0.86
CA GLU A 156 -33.05 11.17 0.51
C GLU A 156 -33.69 12.27 1.34
N ASP A 157 -34.89 11.99 1.83
CA ASP A 157 -35.48 12.73 2.93
C ASP A 157 -34.39 12.90 4.00
N PRO A 158 -34.03 14.14 4.37
CA PRO A 158 -33.27 14.32 5.58
C PRO A 158 -34.21 13.91 6.71
N LEU A 159 -33.94 12.76 7.34
CA LEU A 159 -34.35 12.55 8.71
C LEU A 159 -33.63 13.60 9.56
N SER A 160 -34.16 14.82 9.54
CA SER A 160 -33.84 15.86 10.49
C SER A 160 -34.58 15.48 11.77
N ASP A 161 -33.89 14.79 12.67
CA ASP A 161 -34.14 15.02 14.08
C ASP A 161 -33.58 16.40 14.38
N ALA A 162 -34.47 17.38 14.26
CA ALA A 162 -34.31 18.65 14.95
C ALA A 162 -34.31 18.34 16.44
N ASP A 163 -33.16 18.51 17.10
CA ASP A 163 -33.18 19.03 18.45
C ASP A 163 -32.32 20.28 18.52
N VAL A 164 -32.99 21.33 18.99
CA VAL A 164 -32.54 22.70 19.07
C VAL A 164 -31.85 22.85 20.43
N GLY A 165 -30.56 23.16 20.43
CA GLY A 165 -29.81 23.50 21.65
C GLY A 165 -28.57 24.31 21.30
N ASP A 166 -28.64 25.60 21.59
CA ASP A 166 -27.68 26.69 21.32
C ASP A 166 -26.24 26.43 21.87
N PRO A 167 -25.19 27.11 21.35
CA PRO A 167 -23.81 26.79 21.62
C PRO A 167 -23.23 27.59 22.79
N THR A 168 -22.46 26.94 23.67
CA THR A 168 -21.48 27.66 24.49
C THR A 168 -20.28 26.78 24.85
N ASP A 169 -19.11 27.24 24.39
CA ASP A 169 -17.75 27.13 24.91
C ASP A 169 -17.13 25.82 25.47
N ASN A 170 -15.99 25.49 24.84
CA ASN A 170 -14.69 25.15 25.43
C ASN A 170 -14.63 24.20 26.64
N ASN A 171 -14.13 22.97 26.42
CA ASN A 171 -12.78 22.57 26.87
C ASN A 171 -12.43 21.08 26.61
N LYS A 172 -11.13 20.89 26.39
CA LYS A 172 -10.27 19.71 26.59
C LYS A 172 -10.87 18.46 27.27
N GLY A 173 -10.50 17.30 26.70
CA GLY A 173 -10.09 16.13 27.49
C GLY A 173 -10.86 14.85 27.20
N ASP A 174 -10.11 13.80 26.88
CA ASP A 174 -10.43 12.37 27.09
C ASP A 174 -11.39 11.66 26.12
N ASN A 175 -10.84 11.23 24.98
CA ASN A 175 -11.45 10.17 24.17
C ASN A 175 -11.15 8.78 24.74
N LYS A 176 -11.97 8.37 25.72
CA LYS A 176 -12.20 6.96 26.07
C LYS A 176 -13.15 6.36 25.04
N ARG A 177 -12.61 5.77 23.97
CA ARG A 177 -13.43 5.04 22.97
C ARG A 177 -13.99 3.76 23.59
N GLN A 178 -15.28 3.81 23.92
CA GLN A 178 -16.12 2.65 24.13
C GLN A 178 -16.26 1.87 22.82
N SER A 179 -15.97 0.58 22.90
CA SER A 179 -16.23 -0.41 21.86
C SER A 179 -17.72 -0.65 21.73
N ILE A 180 -18.32 -0.25 20.61
CA ILE A 180 -19.66 -0.69 20.21
C ILE A 180 -19.47 -1.97 19.37
N SER A 181 -19.39 -3.11 20.04
CA SER A 181 -19.64 -4.41 19.39
C SER A 181 -21.14 -4.66 19.41
N GLY A 182 -21.84 -4.15 18.41
CA GLY A 182 -23.26 -4.42 18.17
C GLY A 182 -23.42 -5.41 17.03
N ASP A 183 -23.30 -6.69 17.36
CA ASP A 183 -24.12 -7.80 16.85
C ASP A 183 -24.91 -7.57 15.53
N ILE A 184 -24.30 -7.90 14.39
CA ILE A 184 -24.92 -7.78 13.04
C ILE A 184 -25.34 -9.17 12.48
N PHE A 185 -25.04 -10.28 13.15
CA PHE A 185 -25.12 -11.60 12.52
C PHE A 185 -26.45 -12.37 12.61
N ASP A 186 -27.48 -11.87 13.30
CA ASP A 186 -28.71 -12.65 13.55
C ASP A 186 -29.93 -12.33 12.68
N ARG A 187 -29.79 -11.53 11.60
CA ARG A 187 -30.96 -11.06 10.82
C ARG A 187 -31.21 -11.71 9.45
N ALA A 188 -30.59 -12.84 9.12
CA ALA A 188 -30.65 -13.41 7.76
C ALA A 188 -31.40 -14.75 7.60
N THR A 189 -32.35 -15.11 8.48
CA THR A 189 -33.11 -16.38 8.37
C THR A 189 -34.63 -16.23 8.33
N LYS A 190 -35.18 -15.17 7.72
CA LYS A 190 -36.63 -15.09 7.47
C LYS A 190 -36.99 -14.74 6.02
N ARG A 191 -37.46 -15.79 5.35
CA ARG A 191 -38.61 -15.83 4.43
C ARG A 191 -38.49 -15.05 3.12
N HIS A 192 -38.28 -15.80 2.04
CA HIS A 192 -39.01 -15.57 0.80
C HIS A 192 -39.50 -16.91 0.24
N LYS A 193 -40.78 -17.23 0.51
CA LYS A 193 -41.56 -18.10 -0.36
C LYS A 193 -41.89 -17.23 -1.59
N VAL A 194 -41.18 -17.44 -2.68
CA VAL A 194 -41.56 -16.87 -3.98
C VAL A 194 -42.39 -17.92 -4.68
N ASP A 195 -43.65 -17.58 -4.93
CA ASP A 195 -44.56 -18.37 -5.72
C ASP A 195 -43.99 -18.57 -7.13
N ARG A 196 -43.84 -19.85 -7.46
CA ARG A 196 -43.28 -20.33 -8.70
C ARG A 196 -44.42 -20.51 -9.70
N THR A 197 -44.71 -19.46 -10.44
CA THR A 197 -45.56 -19.53 -11.63
C THR A 197 -44.91 -18.73 -12.75
N THR A 198 -43.87 -19.32 -13.36
CA THR A 198 -43.38 -18.91 -14.66
C THR A 198 -43.91 -19.90 -15.68
N ALA A 199 -44.99 -19.51 -16.35
CA ALA A 199 -45.54 -20.24 -17.48
C ALA A 199 -44.51 -20.26 -18.61
N PHE A 200 -43.85 -21.40 -18.82
CA PHE A 200 -43.07 -21.65 -20.02
C PHE A 200 -44.03 -21.81 -21.20
N ALA A 201 -44.20 -20.74 -21.98
CA ALA A 201 -44.82 -20.79 -23.29
C ALA A 201 -43.86 -21.47 -24.29
N ASN A 202 -43.79 -22.80 -24.27
CA ASN A 202 -43.15 -23.57 -25.33
C ASN A 202 -44.18 -23.87 -26.43
N ASN A 203 -44.22 -22.96 -27.40
CA ASN A 203 -44.83 -23.20 -28.70
C ASN A 203 -43.98 -24.20 -29.48
N SER A 204 -44.37 -25.47 -29.47
CA SER A 204 -43.98 -26.44 -30.51
C SER A 204 -45.01 -27.58 -30.52
N ILE A 205 -46.22 -27.25 -30.97
CA ILE A 205 -47.23 -28.26 -31.32
C ILE A 205 -46.76 -28.94 -32.61
N PRO A 206 -46.47 -30.25 -32.63
CA PRO A 206 -46.20 -30.95 -33.88
C PRO A 206 -47.51 -31.03 -34.67
N LYS A 207 -47.53 -30.43 -35.87
CA LYS A 207 -48.60 -30.60 -36.86
C LYS A 207 -48.76 -32.09 -37.16
N LEU A 208 -49.90 -32.67 -36.79
CA LEU A 208 -50.22 -34.06 -37.08
C LEU A 208 -50.78 -34.19 -38.50
N PHE A 209 -50.15 -35.10 -39.25
CA PHE A 209 -50.55 -35.55 -40.58
C PHE A 209 -51.96 -36.16 -40.56
N ASN A 210 -52.68 -35.90 -41.66
CA ASN A 210 -53.94 -36.53 -42.08
C ASN A 210 -53.92 -38.05 -41.83
N MET A 211 -54.94 -38.56 -41.14
CA MET A 211 -55.31 -39.97 -41.22
C MET A 211 -56.79 -40.10 -41.59
N GLN A 212 -56.99 -40.65 -42.78
CA GLN A 212 -58.24 -41.11 -43.34
C GLN A 212 -58.98 -42.03 -42.36
N GLN A 213 -60.29 -41.79 -42.27
CA GLN A 213 -61.26 -42.67 -41.64
C GLN A 213 -61.51 -43.89 -42.53
N THR A 214 -61.52 -45.08 -41.94
CA THR A 214 -62.34 -46.21 -42.40
C THR A 214 -63.26 -46.64 -41.26
N PRO A 215 -64.57 -46.86 -41.52
CA PRO A 215 -65.55 -47.17 -40.49
C PRO A 215 -65.70 -48.69 -40.34
N GLY A 216 -65.61 -49.17 -39.10
CA GLY A 216 -65.87 -50.56 -38.73
C GLY A 216 -66.35 -50.67 -37.30
N ALA A 217 -67.64 -50.39 -37.10
CA ALA A 217 -68.53 -50.95 -36.07
C ALA A 217 -68.03 -51.13 -34.62
N GLU A 218 -67.39 -50.12 -34.03
CA GLU A 218 -67.46 -49.88 -32.59
C GLU A 218 -67.78 -48.40 -32.37
N GLY A 219 -68.70 -48.10 -31.46
CA GLY A 219 -69.27 -46.76 -31.30
C GLY A 219 -68.19 -45.65 -31.21
N PRO A 220 -68.44 -44.47 -31.80
CA PRO A 220 -67.44 -43.38 -31.92
C PRO A 220 -66.84 -42.90 -30.59
N GLU A 221 -67.46 -43.26 -29.47
CA GLU A 221 -66.95 -42.96 -28.12
C GLU A 221 -65.86 -43.93 -27.65
N GLN A 222 -65.91 -45.21 -28.03
CA GLN A 222 -65.01 -46.25 -27.52
C GLN A 222 -63.58 -46.11 -28.08
N GLY A 223 -63.47 -45.65 -29.34
CA GLY A 223 -62.20 -45.28 -29.96
C GLY A 223 -61.55 -44.04 -29.32
N ARG A 224 -62.36 -43.03 -28.94
CA ARG A 224 -61.86 -41.82 -28.26
C ARG A 224 -61.30 -42.14 -26.87
N VAL A 225 -62.00 -42.97 -26.10
CA VAL A 225 -61.56 -43.41 -24.77
C VAL A 225 -60.24 -44.19 -24.87
N SER A 226 -60.13 -45.11 -25.83
CA SER A 226 -58.90 -45.90 -26.04
C SER A 226 -57.70 -45.02 -26.42
N TYR A 227 -57.91 -44.00 -27.27
CA TYR A 227 -56.88 -43.03 -27.63
C TYR A 227 -56.43 -42.20 -26.42
N LEU A 228 -57.37 -41.66 -25.65
CA LEU A 228 -57.06 -40.88 -24.44
C LEU A 228 -56.29 -41.71 -23.41
N LYS A 229 -56.69 -42.97 -23.20
CA LYS A 229 -55.99 -43.89 -22.29
C LYS A 229 -54.53 -44.12 -22.71
N ARG A 230 -54.27 -44.28 -24.01
CA ARG A 230 -52.91 -44.42 -24.55
C ARG A 230 -52.08 -43.13 -24.36
N LYS A 231 -52.71 -41.97 -24.54
CA LYS A 231 -52.07 -40.65 -24.35
C LYS A 231 -51.75 -40.35 -22.87
N ILE A 232 -52.61 -40.77 -21.95
CA ILE A 232 -52.35 -40.69 -20.50
C ILE A 232 -51.16 -41.57 -20.15
N LYS A 233 -51.17 -42.84 -20.57
CA LYS A 233 -50.07 -43.76 -20.30
C LYS A 233 -48.71 -43.24 -20.82
N ALA A 234 -48.67 -42.71 -22.04
CA ALA A 234 -47.45 -42.12 -22.61
C ALA A 234 -46.96 -40.88 -21.83
N ARG A 235 -47.88 -40.10 -21.24
CA ARG A 235 -47.52 -38.98 -20.37
C ARG A 235 -46.97 -39.47 -19.03
N ASP A 236 -47.56 -40.49 -18.44
CA ASP A 236 -47.09 -41.06 -17.17
C ASP A 236 -45.67 -41.64 -17.31
N GLU A 237 -45.38 -42.32 -18.42
CA GLU A 237 -44.04 -42.81 -18.75
C GLU A 237 -43.04 -41.64 -18.87
N LEU A 238 -43.41 -40.56 -19.57
CA LEU A 238 -42.57 -39.36 -19.68
C LEU A 238 -42.35 -38.67 -18.33
N ILE A 239 -43.37 -38.59 -17.48
CA ILE A 239 -43.26 -38.03 -16.12
C ILE A 239 -42.27 -38.88 -15.30
N SER A 240 -42.38 -40.21 -15.35
CA SER A 240 -41.47 -41.11 -14.66
C SER A 240 -40.01 -40.94 -15.12
N GLU A 241 -39.76 -40.74 -16.42
CA GLU A 241 -38.42 -40.47 -16.93
C GLU A 241 -37.86 -39.13 -16.42
N LYS A 242 -38.71 -38.09 -16.40
CA LYS A 242 -38.33 -36.77 -15.86
C LYS A 242 -38.05 -36.81 -14.37
N ASP A 243 -38.80 -37.58 -13.59
CA ASP A 243 -38.57 -37.76 -12.16
C ASP A 243 -37.22 -38.43 -11.88
N GLU A 244 -36.83 -39.43 -12.66
CA GLU A 244 -35.50 -40.05 -12.53
C GLU A 244 -34.37 -39.07 -12.90
N LEU A 245 -34.56 -38.23 -13.94
CA LEU A 245 -33.61 -37.18 -14.27
C LEU A 245 -33.48 -36.14 -13.15
N ILE A 246 -34.59 -35.75 -12.53
CA ILE A 246 -34.60 -34.83 -11.38
C ILE A 246 -33.82 -35.44 -10.21
N LYS A 247 -34.07 -36.72 -9.88
CA LYS A 247 -33.32 -37.43 -8.82
C LYS A 247 -31.82 -37.46 -9.10
N GLN A 248 -31.42 -37.69 -10.36
CA GLN A 248 -30.01 -37.66 -10.76
C GLN A 248 -29.40 -36.26 -10.61
N GLN A 249 -30.11 -35.22 -11.02
CA GLN A 249 -29.67 -33.83 -10.87
C GLN A 249 -29.53 -33.44 -9.39
N ASP A 250 -30.51 -33.79 -8.55
CA ASP A 250 -30.45 -33.54 -7.10
C ASP A 250 -29.26 -34.26 -6.45
N ALA A 251 -28.97 -35.49 -6.85
CA ALA A 251 -27.80 -36.21 -6.38
C ALA A 251 -26.48 -35.53 -6.79
N GLN A 252 -26.41 -34.97 -8.01
CA GLN A 252 -25.26 -34.19 -8.46
C GLN A 252 -25.09 -32.88 -7.70
N ILE A 253 -26.17 -32.12 -7.49
CA ILE A 253 -26.17 -30.88 -6.71
C ILE A 253 -25.66 -31.15 -5.29
N LYS A 254 -26.21 -32.18 -4.63
CA LYS A 254 -25.80 -32.58 -3.28
C LYS A 254 -24.32 -32.97 -3.19
N LYS A 255 -23.75 -33.57 -4.25
CA LYS A 255 -22.32 -33.89 -4.32
C LYS A 255 -21.46 -32.63 -4.46
N LEU A 256 -21.91 -31.66 -5.25
CA LEU A 256 -21.22 -30.37 -5.42
C LEU A 256 -21.25 -29.52 -4.15
N GLU A 257 -22.39 -29.47 -3.45
CA GLU A 257 -22.54 -28.78 -2.17
C GLU A 257 -21.58 -29.35 -1.12
N ARG A 258 -21.54 -30.68 -0.95
CA ARG A 258 -20.58 -31.34 -0.05
C ARG A 258 -19.12 -31.00 -0.40
N ARG A 259 -18.78 -30.89 -1.69
CA ARG A 259 -17.43 -30.50 -2.13
C ARG A 259 -17.14 -29.04 -1.80
N ARG A 260 -18.12 -28.15 -1.96
CA ARG A 260 -18.02 -26.74 -1.61
C ARG A 260 -17.79 -26.57 -0.10
N ASP A 261 -18.57 -27.25 0.73
CA ASP A 261 -18.47 -27.15 2.18
C ASP A 261 -17.14 -27.66 2.73
N ARG A 262 -16.57 -28.72 2.13
CA ARG A 262 -15.20 -29.17 2.46
C ARG A 262 -14.15 -28.10 2.15
N ARG A 263 -14.21 -27.48 0.97
CA ARG A 263 -13.28 -26.41 0.60
C ARG A 263 -13.39 -25.20 1.53
N PHE A 264 -14.60 -24.85 1.97
CA PHE A 264 -14.78 -23.78 2.95
C PHE A 264 -14.17 -24.13 4.31
N LYS A 265 -14.37 -25.36 4.81
CA LYS A 265 -13.77 -25.80 6.07
C LYS A 265 -12.24 -25.86 6.03
N ASP A 266 -11.68 -26.31 4.91
CA ASP A 266 -10.23 -26.37 4.75
C ASP A 266 -9.64 -24.95 4.63
N GLY A 267 -10.28 -24.08 3.84
CA GLY A 267 -9.88 -22.67 3.74
C GLY A 267 -9.97 -21.92 5.07
N ASP A 268 -10.97 -22.20 5.90
CA ASP A 268 -11.11 -21.61 7.23
C ASP A 268 -9.97 -22.03 8.19
N LYS A 269 -9.50 -23.27 8.10
CA LYS A 269 -8.32 -23.72 8.87
C LYS A 269 -7.05 -23.01 8.43
N ASP A 270 -6.85 -22.84 7.13
CA ASP A 270 -5.69 -22.14 6.59
C ASP A 270 -5.72 -20.66 6.96
N PHE A 271 -6.91 -20.04 6.95
CA PHE A 271 -7.08 -18.65 7.38
C PHE A 271 -6.76 -18.48 8.87
N ARG A 272 -7.25 -19.36 9.75
CA ARG A 272 -6.89 -19.34 11.18
C ARG A 272 -5.38 -19.48 11.39
N ARG A 273 -4.72 -20.43 10.71
CA ARG A 273 -3.26 -20.59 10.79
C ARG A 273 -2.50 -19.34 10.35
N LEU A 274 -2.96 -18.69 9.29
CA LEU A 274 -2.37 -17.44 8.83
C LEU A 274 -2.55 -16.33 9.87
N PHE A 275 -3.75 -16.23 10.44
CA PHE A 275 -4.07 -15.25 11.47
C PHE A 275 -3.19 -15.44 12.72
N ASP A 276 -3.05 -16.68 13.22
CA ASP A 276 -2.19 -17.00 14.36
C ASP A 276 -0.73 -16.63 14.08
N ARG A 277 -0.24 -16.88 12.85
CA ARG A 277 1.11 -16.50 12.44
C ARG A 277 1.31 -14.97 12.39
N VAL A 278 0.30 -14.22 11.96
CA VAL A 278 0.34 -12.76 11.94
C VAL A 278 0.38 -12.19 13.35
N GLU A 279 -0.42 -12.71 14.28
CA GLU A 279 -0.37 -12.29 15.69
C GLU A 279 0.97 -12.66 16.35
N ALA A 280 1.55 -13.82 16.02
CA ALA A 280 2.90 -14.18 16.47
C ALA A 280 3.98 -13.23 15.91
N LEU A 281 3.87 -12.80 14.65
CA LEU A 281 4.80 -11.82 14.08
C LEU A 281 4.67 -10.44 14.72
N LYS A 282 3.44 -10.02 15.04
CA LYS A 282 3.15 -8.76 15.70
C LYS A 282 3.72 -8.69 17.12
N THR A 283 3.60 -9.78 17.89
CA THR A 283 4.22 -9.89 19.22
C THR A 283 5.75 -9.85 19.11
N ASN A 284 6.35 -10.60 18.18
CA ASN A 284 7.80 -10.55 17.93
C ASN A 284 8.29 -9.14 17.53
N LEU A 285 7.51 -8.41 16.72
CA LEU A 285 7.85 -7.04 16.32
C LEU A 285 7.82 -6.09 17.52
N LYS A 286 6.84 -6.26 18.41
CA LYS A 286 6.75 -5.49 19.65
C LYS A 286 7.98 -5.75 20.55
N ASP A 287 8.35 -7.01 20.75
CA ASP A 287 9.53 -7.38 21.53
C ASP A 287 10.82 -6.82 20.91
N ALA A 288 10.92 -6.81 19.57
CA ALA A 288 12.07 -6.23 18.87
C ALA A 288 12.15 -4.71 19.08
N ALA A 289 11.03 -4.01 19.01
CA ALA A 289 10.97 -2.57 19.27
C ALA A 289 11.35 -2.22 20.72
N GLU A 290 10.93 -3.03 21.69
CA GLU A 290 11.34 -2.86 23.10
C GLU A 290 12.85 -3.06 23.28
N ARG A 291 13.45 -4.06 22.62
CA ARG A 291 14.92 -4.25 22.62
C ARG A 291 15.65 -3.09 21.95
N GLU A 292 15.14 -2.58 20.84
CA GLU A 292 15.71 -1.42 20.15
C GLU A 292 15.72 -0.19 21.06
N HIS A 293 14.61 0.09 21.74
CA HIS A 293 14.54 1.18 22.71
C HIS A 293 15.55 1.00 23.86
N GLY A 294 15.73 -0.24 24.33
CA GLY A 294 16.77 -0.58 25.32
C GLY A 294 18.19 -0.28 24.82
N LEU A 295 18.50 -0.65 23.58
CA LEU A 295 19.79 -0.36 22.94
C LEU A 295 20.01 1.14 22.72
N GLN A 296 18.99 1.88 22.27
CA GLN A 296 19.07 3.33 22.12
C GLN A 296 19.35 4.01 23.47
N SER A 297 18.73 3.54 24.55
CA SER A 297 18.98 4.03 25.91
C SER A 297 20.43 3.76 26.34
N TYR A 298 20.95 2.58 26.04
CA TYR A 298 22.35 2.21 26.33
C TYR A 298 23.35 3.04 25.52
N VAL A 299 23.10 3.27 24.23
CA VAL A 299 23.94 4.12 23.38
C VAL A 299 24.00 5.55 23.93
N ARG A 300 22.86 6.12 24.35
CA ARG A 300 22.82 7.45 24.97
C ARG A 300 23.66 7.51 26.25
N GLN A 301 23.62 6.46 27.09
CA GLN A 301 24.49 6.39 28.28
C GLN A 301 25.99 6.37 27.92
N LEU A 302 26.37 5.67 26.85
CA LEU A 302 27.75 5.66 26.38
C LEU A 302 28.18 7.02 25.83
N GLU A 303 27.30 7.71 25.10
CA GLU A 303 27.56 9.08 24.61
C GLU A 303 27.82 10.05 25.77
N ASP A 304 27.00 9.97 26.83
CA ASP A 304 27.18 10.78 28.04
C ASP A 304 28.52 10.46 28.75
N GLN A 305 28.91 9.18 28.81
CA GLN A 305 30.20 8.77 29.38
C GLN A 305 31.39 9.27 28.55
N ILE A 306 31.31 9.20 27.22
CA ILE A 306 32.34 9.70 26.32
C ILE A 306 32.49 11.21 26.52
N LYS A 307 31.38 11.94 26.53
CA LYS A 307 31.37 13.39 26.76
C LYS A 307 32.03 13.76 28.09
N HIS A 308 31.68 13.06 29.18
CA HIS A 308 32.32 13.28 30.48
C HIS A 308 33.85 13.04 30.43
N ARG A 309 34.29 11.98 29.75
CA ARG A 309 35.73 11.69 29.58
C ARG A 309 36.44 12.75 28.74
N ASP A 310 35.82 13.27 27.69
CA ASP A 310 36.38 14.34 26.87
C ASP A 310 36.58 15.62 27.69
N GLU A 311 35.60 15.98 28.52
CA GLU A 311 35.71 17.12 29.45
C GLU A 311 36.84 16.92 30.48
N GLU A 312 37.06 15.70 30.97
CA GLU A 312 38.17 15.37 31.87
C GLU A 312 39.53 15.47 31.17
N ILE A 313 39.64 14.95 29.94
CA ILE A 313 40.84 15.07 29.09
C ILE A 313 41.17 16.54 28.85
N GLU A 314 40.18 17.39 28.56
CA GLU A 314 40.37 18.82 28.36
C GLU A 314 40.91 19.51 29.63
N LYS A 315 40.34 19.19 30.80
CA LYS A 315 40.83 19.69 32.10
C LYS A 315 42.27 19.27 32.38
N LEU A 316 42.61 18.01 32.14
CA LEU A 316 43.98 17.49 32.32
C LEU A 316 44.96 18.11 31.31
N SER A 317 44.53 18.31 30.07
CA SER A 317 45.31 19.01 29.04
C SER A 317 45.61 20.45 29.48
N GLY A 318 44.61 21.16 30.02
CA GLY A 318 44.78 22.50 30.59
C GLY A 318 45.83 22.53 31.71
N ARG A 319 45.71 21.63 32.70
CA ARG A 319 46.68 21.50 33.81
C ARG A 319 48.10 21.20 33.32
N SER A 320 48.24 20.31 32.34
CA SER A 320 49.54 19.97 31.74
C SER A 320 50.20 21.18 31.07
N ARG A 321 49.43 22.00 30.35
CA ARG A 321 49.93 23.26 29.75
C ARG A 321 50.41 24.24 30.83
N THR A 322 49.67 24.40 31.93
CA THR A 322 50.06 25.26 33.06
C THR A 322 51.38 24.79 33.69
N LEU A 323 51.46 23.50 34.05
CA LEU A 323 52.69 22.93 34.62
C LEU A 323 53.89 23.07 33.68
N LYS A 324 53.69 22.88 32.36
CA LYS A 324 54.75 23.08 31.37
C LYS A 324 55.23 24.53 31.32
N ALA A 325 54.32 25.51 31.47
CA ALA A 325 54.67 26.92 31.53
C ALA A 325 55.46 27.24 32.82
N GLU A 326 55.01 26.76 33.97
CA GLU A 326 55.71 26.91 35.26
C GLU A 326 57.13 26.32 35.21
N ASN A 327 57.27 25.10 34.68
CA ASN A 327 58.55 24.43 34.56
C ASN A 327 59.51 25.18 33.60
N LYS A 328 58.98 25.81 32.53
CA LYS A 328 59.76 26.69 31.65
C LYS A 328 60.25 27.94 32.38
N VAL A 329 59.43 28.53 33.25
CA VAL A 329 59.83 29.67 34.08
C VAL A 329 60.91 29.25 35.07
N LEU A 330 60.71 28.15 35.80
CA LEU A 330 61.67 27.64 36.77
C LEU A 330 63.02 27.31 36.12
N ASN A 331 63.03 26.68 34.95
CA ASN A 331 64.27 26.43 34.20
C ASN A 331 65.00 27.72 33.78
N ARG A 332 64.27 28.78 33.42
CA ARG A 332 64.88 30.09 33.15
C ARG A 332 65.52 30.66 34.41
N THR A 333 64.80 30.65 35.53
CA THR A 333 65.31 31.11 36.83
C THR A 333 66.57 30.36 37.25
N SER A 334 66.58 29.02 37.15
CA SER A 334 67.75 28.20 37.47
C SER A 334 68.96 28.55 36.59
N ARG A 335 68.76 28.80 35.29
CA ARG A 335 69.85 29.26 34.39
C ARG A 335 70.37 30.63 34.80
N THR A 336 69.51 31.57 35.17
CA THR A 336 69.92 32.90 35.65
C THR A 336 70.71 32.80 36.97
N CYS A 337 70.26 31.98 37.91
CA CYS A 337 70.97 31.75 39.17
C CYS A 337 72.32 31.02 38.97
N ALA A 338 72.39 30.07 38.04
CA ALA A 338 73.64 29.39 37.69
C ALA A 338 74.65 30.35 37.02
N GLY A 339 74.21 31.17 36.07
CA GLY A 339 75.05 32.21 35.47
C GLY A 339 75.51 33.27 36.47
N GLY A 340 74.68 33.58 37.48
CA GLY A 340 75.09 34.43 38.61
C GLY A 340 76.19 33.79 39.48
N ARG A 341 76.15 32.47 39.68
CA ARG A 341 77.23 31.75 40.40
C ARG A 341 78.51 31.62 39.56
N GLU A 342 78.42 31.39 38.26
CA GLU A 342 79.58 31.41 37.35
C GLU A 342 80.23 32.79 37.27
N GLY A 343 79.45 33.87 37.30
CA GLY A 343 79.99 35.23 37.43
C GLY A 343 80.73 35.48 38.75
N VAL A 344 80.22 34.95 39.87
CA VAL A 344 80.87 35.06 41.19
C VAL A 344 82.11 34.17 41.30
N ILE A 345 82.11 32.98 40.68
CA ILE A 345 83.28 32.09 40.64
C ILE A 345 84.38 32.68 39.74
N ASN A 346 84.03 33.31 38.61
CA ASN A 346 85.00 33.99 37.75
C ASN A 346 85.57 35.28 38.36
N LEU A 347 84.80 36.00 39.19
CA LEU A 347 85.31 37.11 40.00
C LEU A 347 86.29 36.62 41.07
N ARG A 348 85.99 35.50 41.75
CA ARG A 348 86.90 34.88 42.72
C ARG A 348 88.17 34.31 42.08
N GLY A 349 88.08 33.83 40.84
CA GLY A 349 89.23 33.41 40.03
C GLY A 349 90.15 34.57 39.66
N ARG A 350 89.60 35.76 39.35
CA ARG A 350 90.40 36.97 39.12
C ARG A 350 91.03 37.54 40.39
N GLU A 351 90.35 37.50 41.52
CA GLU A 351 90.94 37.90 42.81
C GLU A 351 92.12 36.99 43.20
N THR A 352 92.09 35.70 42.86
CA THR A 352 93.25 34.82 43.04
C THR A 352 94.39 35.04 42.04
N GLU A 353 94.09 35.59 40.85
CA GLU A 353 95.09 35.96 39.84
C GLU A 353 95.76 37.31 40.19
N GLU A 354 95.00 38.28 40.72
CA GLU A 354 95.55 39.54 41.25
C GLU A 354 96.38 39.33 42.53
N LEU A 355 96.03 38.39 43.41
CA LEU A 355 96.87 38.03 44.56
C LEU A 355 98.15 37.27 44.16
N SER A 356 98.16 36.60 43.00
CA SER A 356 99.35 35.99 42.41
C SER A 356 100.33 37.04 41.86
N ASP A 357 99.83 38.09 41.19
CA ASP A 357 100.66 39.17 40.67
C ASP A 357 101.22 40.10 41.76
N VAL A 358 100.55 40.24 42.91
CA VAL A 358 101.09 40.95 44.08
C VAL A 358 102.26 40.19 44.71
N ASN A 359 102.22 38.85 44.79
CA ASN A 359 103.36 38.07 45.28
C ASN A 359 104.57 38.12 44.33
N ARG A 360 104.35 38.24 43.02
CA ARG A 360 105.43 38.40 42.03
C ARG A 360 106.10 39.78 42.11
N THR A 361 105.39 40.79 42.61
CA THR A 361 105.93 42.15 42.77
C THR A 361 106.73 42.32 44.07
N ILE A 362 106.52 41.45 45.07
CA ILE A 362 107.32 41.45 46.32
C ILE A 362 108.66 40.71 46.11
N GLU A 363 108.74 39.70 45.25
CA GLU A 363 110.01 39.03 44.93
C GLU A 363 110.98 39.87 44.10
N VAL A 364 110.51 40.89 43.37
CA VAL A 364 111.38 41.77 42.56
C VAL A 364 112.00 42.90 43.39
N LYS A 365 111.46 43.22 44.59
CA LYS A 365 112.02 44.25 45.49
C LYS A 365 113.01 43.74 46.54
N VAL A 366 113.32 42.44 46.57
CA VAL A 366 114.33 41.84 47.48
C VAL A 366 115.63 41.46 46.74
N LYS A 367 115.75 41.76 45.43
CA LYS A 367 116.92 41.39 44.61
C LYS A 367 117.78 42.55 44.10
N GLU A 368 117.61 43.77 44.62
CA GLU A 368 118.38 44.97 44.20
C GLU A 368 119.24 45.60 45.33
N THR A 369 119.64 44.84 46.35
CA THR A 369 120.62 45.30 47.36
C THR A 369 121.61 44.21 47.79
N SER A 370 122.26 43.56 46.83
CA SER A 370 123.50 42.78 46.98
C SER A 370 124.01 42.64 45.53
N ASP A 371 124.99 43.37 45.05
CA ASP A 371 126.37 43.33 45.49
C ASP A 371 127.10 44.65 45.21
N THR A 372 128.00 44.96 46.14
CA THR A 372 129.04 46.00 46.09
C THR A 372 130.36 45.32 45.69
N GLU A 373 131.40 46.12 45.42
CA GLU A 373 132.83 45.77 45.21
C GLU A 373 133.22 45.64 43.72
N GLU A 374 134.32 46.17 43.19
CA GLU A 374 135.56 46.87 43.61
C GLU A 374 136.03 47.59 42.30
N GLU A 375 136.64 48.78 42.29
CA GLU A 375 138.07 49.06 42.48
C GLU A 375 138.32 50.58 42.34
#